data_AF-A0A1Y3NX78-F1
#
_entry.id   AF-A0A1Y3NX78-F1
#
_cell.length_a   1.000
_cell.length_b   1.000
_cell.length_c   1.000
_cell.angle_alpha   90.00
_cell.angle_beta   90.00
_cell.angle_gamma   90.00
#
_symmetry.space_group_name_H-M   'P 1'
#
loop_
_entity.id
_entity.type
_entity.pdbx_description
1 polymer ?
#
loop_
_entity_poly.entity_id
_entity_poly.type
_entity_poly.pdbx_seq_one_letter_code
_entity_poly.pdbx_strand_id
1 'polypeptide(L)'
;MTPKLLLNFRYVKKLILERDGEVNYCAKSAGNHEIYKTTKTGGNECSKITGPAEENDIFKYFLQGDGDTVTKVTTFNSETKVSYVYKCNIGAETVASSGIGSAISCSQNPVKGCSSNLSHSICCSGLKGEDCIVESLVSGCSTTTEEGKMGKTSDGVYFICFGSTRVDLPTGTAKETIAYYTTKYNRFHNRYGIIFLSLKKNSVSLAPDSDIEVGYYVNPNADKLKNALIYCKTANTLDECQIMDGIDGAYFTTVTGSPYDIIKCDKNNGCKYHKLDQVTCG
;
A
#
# COMPACT_ATOMS: atom_id res chain seq x y z
N MET A 1 19.78 4.78 50.58
CA MET A 1 19.33 3.55 49.87
C MET A 1 17.99 3.85 49.25
N THR A 2 17.97 4.14 47.95
CA THR A 2 16.77 4.49 47.19
C THR A 2 16.35 3.26 46.38
N PRO A 3 15.09 2.80 46.45
CA PRO A 3 14.69 1.60 45.73
C PRO A 3 14.64 1.90 44.23
N LYS A 4 15.43 1.16 43.44
CA LYS A 4 15.38 1.13 41.98
C LYS A 4 14.01 0.59 41.55
N LEU A 5 13.25 1.41 40.81
CA LEU A 5 12.05 0.98 40.10
C LEU A 5 12.43 -0.11 39.08
N LEU A 6 12.03 -1.35 39.38
CA LEU A 6 11.91 -2.43 38.41
C LEU A 6 10.71 -2.11 37.50
N LEU A 7 10.97 -1.49 36.35
CA LEU A 7 9.99 -1.37 35.28
C LEU A 7 9.84 -2.74 34.61
N ASN A 8 8.81 -3.47 35.03
CA ASN A 8 8.33 -4.72 34.43
C ASN A 8 7.91 -4.47 32.97
N PHE A 9 8.80 -4.70 32.01
CA PHE A 9 8.48 -4.80 30.58
C PHE A 9 7.86 -6.17 30.28
N ARG A 10 6.57 -6.35 30.53
CA ARG A 10 5.84 -7.63 30.29
C ARG A 10 5.16 -7.78 28.92
N TYR A 11 5.32 -6.86 27.97
CA TYR A 11 4.55 -6.91 26.71
C TYR A 11 5.34 -6.44 25.48
N VAL A 12 6.38 -7.19 25.11
CA VAL A 12 6.98 -7.13 23.77
C VAL A 12 6.64 -8.44 23.07
N LYS A 13 5.53 -8.50 22.32
CA LYS A 13 5.27 -9.62 21.41
C LYS A 13 6.32 -9.54 20.31
N LYS A 14 7.23 -10.51 20.36
CA LYS A 14 8.13 -10.89 19.26
C LYS A 14 7.37 -10.76 17.95
N LEU A 15 7.96 -10.06 16.95
CA LEU A 15 7.41 -9.97 15.59
C LEU A 15 7.13 -11.40 15.12
N ILE A 16 5.86 -11.80 15.24
CA ILE A 16 5.28 -13.13 15.00
C ILE A 16 6.35 -14.24 14.97
N LEU A 17 6.71 -14.83 16.12
CA LEU A 17 7.36 -16.15 16.21
C LEU A 17 7.37 -16.65 17.67
N GLU A 18 6.75 -17.81 17.89
CA GLU A 18 6.88 -18.60 19.12
C GLU A 18 8.23 -19.32 19.09
N ARG A 19 9.26 -18.77 19.74
CA ARG A 19 10.46 -19.43 20.34
C ARG A 19 11.70 -18.52 20.38
N ASP A 20 12.63 -18.83 21.29
CA ASP A 20 13.78 -18.05 21.74
C ASP A 20 14.97 -17.92 20.74
N GLY A 21 14.77 -17.29 19.58
CA GLY A 21 15.86 -16.79 18.71
C GLY A 21 16.37 -15.38 19.05
N GLU A 22 17.60 -15.04 18.61
CA GLU A 22 18.25 -13.72 18.72
C GLU A 22 17.60 -12.73 17.76
N VAL A 23 16.79 -11.82 18.30
CA VAL A 23 16.01 -10.87 17.51
C VAL A 23 16.74 -9.53 17.40
N ASN A 24 17.11 -9.14 16.18
CA ASN A 24 17.75 -7.84 15.90
C ASN A 24 16.75 -6.66 15.88
N TYR A 25 15.45 -6.93 15.67
CA TYR A 25 14.39 -5.92 15.69
C TYR A 25 13.11 -6.46 16.32
N CYS A 26 12.52 -5.73 17.28
CA CYS A 26 11.28 -6.11 17.96
C CYS A 26 10.18 -5.06 17.79
N ALA A 27 8.91 -5.48 17.81
CA ALA A 27 7.77 -4.57 17.80
C ALA A 27 7.10 -4.57 19.18
N LYS A 28 6.73 -3.39 19.67
CA LYS A 28 5.89 -3.30 20.87
C LYS A 28 4.48 -3.79 20.53
N SER A 29 3.95 -4.70 21.35
CA SER A 29 2.72 -5.44 21.02
C SER A 29 1.41 -4.79 21.43
N ALA A 30 1.49 -3.67 22.12
CA ALA A 30 0.33 -2.91 22.59
C ALA A 30 0.60 -1.40 22.45
N GLY A 31 -0.41 -0.65 22.01
CA GLY A 31 -0.34 0.80 21.82
C GLY A 31 0.07 1.21 20.39
N ASN A 32 0.95 2.20 20.26
CA ASN A 32 1.33 2.79 18.97
C ASN A 32 2.24 1.91 18.07
N HIS A 33 2.50 0.65 18.47
CA HIS A 33 3.31 -0.33 17.72
C HIS A 33 4.64 0.26 17.21
N GLU A 34 5.53 0.57 18.13
CA GLU A 34 6.87 1.06 17.82
C GLU A 34 7.80 -0.13 17.48
N ILE A 35 8.60 0.01 16.43
CA ILE A 35 9.64 -0.96 16.08
C ILE A 35 10.97 -0.49 16.68
N TYR A 36 11.67 -1.39 17.34
CA TYR A 36 12.95 -1.16 17.98
C TYR A 36 14.04 -2.03 17.34
N LYS A 37 15.27 -1.52 17.32
CA LYS A 37 16.51 -2.21 16.99
C LYS A 37 17.19 -2.63 18.29
N THR A 38 17.54 -3.91 18.44
CA THR A 38 18.37 -4.35 19.57
C THR A 38 19.81 -3.90 19.33
N THR A 39 20.43 -3.28 20.33
CA THR A 39 21.75 -2.64 20.15
C THR A 39 22.92 -3.48 20.62
N LYS A 40 22.71 -4.66 21.23
CA LYS A 40 23.79 -5.58 21.65
C LYS A 40 23.37 -7.05 21.70
N THR A 41 24.28 -7.91 21.27
CA THR A 41 24.38 -9.32 21.70
C THR A 41 24.48 -9.35 23.23
N GLY A 42 23.40 -9.72 23.93
CA GLY A 42 23.38 -9.90 25.39
C GLY A 42 22.97 -8.70 26.26
N GLY A 43 22.37 -7.63 25.70
CA GLY A 43 21.86 -6.49 26.50
C GLY A 43 20.44 -6.07 26.13
N ASN A 44 19.60 -5.80 27.13
CA ASN A 44 18.19 -5.35 27.00
C ASN A 44 18.00 -3.93 26.43
N GLU A 45 18.99 -3.39 25.72
CA GLU A 45 18.91 -2.04 25.16
C GLU A 45 18.31 -2.11 23.74
N CYS A 46 17.09 -1.60 23.62
CA CYS A 46 16.34 -1.48 22.37
C CYS A 46 16.25 0.00 22.02
N SER A 47 16.72 0.40 20.83
CA SER A 47 16.58 1.77 20.33
C SER A 47 15.47 1.85 19.28
N LYS A 48 14.65 2.91 19.29
CA LYS A 48 13.58 3.08 18.29
C LYS A 48 14.20 3.19 16.90
N ILE A 49 13.52 2.64 15.89
CA ILE A 49 13.95 2.88 14.51
C ILE A 49 13.82 4.36 14.17
N THR A 50 14.71 4.84 13.30
CA THR A 50 14.77 6.25 12.90
C THR A 50 14.42 6.44 11.42
N GLY A 51 14.11 7.68 11.07
CA GLY A 51 13.87 8.14 9.71
C GLY A 51 14.00 9.66 9.61
N PRO A 52 13.76 10.25 8.43
CA PRO A 52 13.68 11.69 8.31
C PRO A 52 12.59 12.22 9.26
N ALA A 53 12.91 13.29 9.98
CA ALA A 53 12.03 13.85 10.99
C ALA A 53 10.72 14.39 10.38
N GLU A 54 9.65 14.32 11.18
CA GLU A 54 8.30 14.81 10.82
C GLU A 54 7.67 14.16 9.57
N GLU A 55 8.22 13.03 9.12
CA GLU A 55 7.66 12.27 8.01
C GLU A 55 6.56 11.31 8.47
N ASN A 56 5.44 11.37 7.76
CA ASN A 56 4.34 10.41 7.92
C ASN A 56 4.40 9.35 6.82
N ASP A 57 3.86 8.17 7.10
CA ASP A 57 3.68 7.11 6.11
C ASP A 57 5.00 6.59 5.47
N ILE A 58 6.14 6.63 6.19
CA ILE A 58 7.42 6.08 5.71
C ILE A 58 7.45 4.55 5.79
N PHE A 59 7.91 3.90 4.72
CA PHE A 59 8.05 2.45 4.67
C PHE A 59 9.40 1.97 5.22
N LYS A 60 9.37 0.88 5.98
CA LYS A 60 10.53 0.21 6.56
C LYS A 60 10.48 -1.26 6.16
N TYR A 61 11.59 -1.73 5.61
CA TYR A 61 11.69 -3.02 4.92
C TYR A 61 12.55 -3.97 5.73
N PHE A 62 12.13 -5.22 5.86
CA PHE A 62 12.79 -6.22 6.68
C PHE A 62 12.87 -7.56 5.97
N LEU A 63 13.97 -8.27 6.17
CA LEU A 63 14.20 -9.64 5.73
C LEU A 63 14.19 -10.57 6.95
N GLN A 64 13.42 -11.66 6.86
CA GLN A 64 13.50 -12.78 7.78
C GLN A 64 14.65 -13.69 7.34
N GLY A 65 15.72 -13.75 8.12
CA GLY A 65 16.83 -14.67 7.93
C GLY A 65 16.64 -15.97 8.73
N ASP A 66 17.67 -16.81 8.72
CA ASP A 66 17.71 -18.05 9.49
C ASP A 66 17.65 -17.79 11.00
N GLY A 67 17.16 -18.78 11.76
CA GLY A 67 17.15 -18.73 13.23
C GLY A 67 16.31 -17.58 13.80
N ASP A 68 15.22 -17.21 13.13
CA ASP A 68 14.32 -16.11 13.48
C ASP A 68 14.97 -14.71 13.47
N THR A 69 16.12 -14.56 12.83
CA THR A 69 16.78 -13.27 12.68
C THR A 69 15.96 -12.36 11.76
N VAL A 70 15.82 -11.08 12.14
CA VAL A 70 15.14 -10.08 11.32
C VAL A 70 16.12 -8.95 11.04
N THR A 71 16.40 -8.66 9.77
CA THR A 71 17.35 -7.60 9.39
C THR A 71 16.63 -6.50 8.62
N LYS A 72 17.01 -5.24 8.87
CA LYS A 72 16.48 -4.11 8.10
C LYS A 72 17.15 -4.07 6.74
N VAL A 73 16.36 -3.94 5.69
CA VAL A 73 16.83 -3.78 4.31
C VAL A 73 16.93 -2.30 3.99
N THR A 74 18.11 -1.86 3.56
CA THR A 74 18.40 -0.46 3.20
C THR A 74 18.90 -0.28 1.77
N THR A 75 19.31 -1.37 1.12
CA THR A 75 19.84 -1.38 -0.24
C THR A 75 18.96 -2.28 -1.08
N PHE A 76 18.63 -1.85 -2.30
CA PHE A 76 17.69 -2.54 -3.16
C PHE A 76 18.26 -2.73 -4.56
N ASN A 77 18.10 -3.95 -5.07
CA ASN A 77 18.43 -4.42 -6.40
C ASN A 77 17.49 -5.59 -6.75
N SER A 78 17.66 -6.18 -7.93
CA SER A 78 16.83 -7.30 -8.42
C SER A 78 16.94 -8.60 -7.60
N GLU A 79 17.95 -8.74 -6.74
CA GLU A 79 18.19 -9.92 -5.91
C GLU A 79 17.78 -9.68 -4.44
N THR A 80 17.33 -8.46 -4.12
CA THR A 80 17.00 -8.08 -2.75
C THR A 80 15.77 -8.83 -2.28
N LYS A 81 15.91 -9.53 -1.17
CA LYS A 81 14.81 -10.20 -0.48
C LYS A 81 14.25 -9.29 0.60
N VAL A 82 12.92 -9.19 0.65
CA VAL A 82 12.18 -8.48 1.68
C VAL A 82 11.06 -9.41 2.11
N SER A 83 10.92 -9.70 3.40
CA SER A 83 9.84 -10.55 3.91
C SER A 83 8.69 -9.71 4.48
N TYR A 84 8.99 -8.53 5.04
CA TYR A 84 7.97 -7.66 5.63
C TYR A 84 8.21 -6.19 5.33
N VAL A 85 7.11 -5.46 5.16
CA VAL A 85 7.11 -4.00 5.05
C VAL A 85 6.18 -3.42 6.09
N TYR A 86 6.69 -2.48 6.88
CA TYR A 86 5.91 -1.75 7.87
C TYR A 86 5.87 -0.27 7.52
N LYS A 87 4.74 0.34 7.78
CA LYS A 87 4.51 1.76 7.54
C LYS A 87 4.59 2.51 8.86
N CYS A 88 5.41 3.55 8.94
CA CYS A 88 5.69 4.24 10.19
C CYS A 88 5.49 5.76 10.08
N ASN A 89 5.25 6.39 11.22
CA ASN A 89 5.29 7.84 11.37
C ASN A 89 6.49 8.20 12.25
N ILE A 90 7.27 9.17 11.80
CA ILE A 90 8.47 9.65 12.46
C ILE A 90 8.15 10.98 13.16
N GLY A 91 8.49 11.07 14.43
CA GLY A 91 8.32 12.31 15.20
C GLY A 91 9.36 13.37 14.85
N ALA A 92 9.38 14.42 15.66
CA ALA A 92 10.40 15.46 15.60
C ALA A 92 11.82 14.90 15.78
N GLU A 93 12.81 15.73 15.44
CA GLU A 93 14.21 15.38 15.56
C GLU A 93 14.58 14.96 16.98
N THR A 94 15.39 13.91 17.09
CA THR A 94 15.95 13.49 18.39
C THR A 94 17.20 14.26 18.79
N VAL A 95 17.86 14.88 17.81
CA VAL A 95 19.03 15.74 17.98
C VAL A 95 18.84 16.92 17.04
N ALA A 96 18.95 18.14 17.58
CA ALA A 96 18.76 19.36 16.81
C ALA A 96 19.68 19.41 15.58
N SER A 97 19.11 19.75 14.43
CA SER A 97 19.77 19.86 13.13
C SER A 97 20.25 18.55 12.53
N SER A 98 19.76 17.41 13.01
CA SER A 98 20.13 16.10 12.44
C SER A 98 19.29 15.71 11.23
N GLY A 99 18.10 16.29 11.05
CA GLY A 99 17.09 15.84 10.11
C GLY A 99 16.48 14.47 10.47
N ILE A 100 16.83 13.89 11.62
CA ILE A 100 16.50 12.50 11.98
C ILE A 100 15.63 12.46 13.24
N GLY A 101 14.44 11.88 13.09
CA GLY A 101 13.51 11.61 14.19
C GLY A 101 13.40 10.12 14.52
N SER A 102 12.78 9.82 15.65
CA SER A 102 12.41 8.46 16.05
C SER A 102 10.99 8.11 15.59
N ALA A 103 10.76 6.85 15.24
CA ALA A 103 9.42 6.36 14.97
C ALA A 103 8.54 6.49 16.23
N ILE A 104 7.41 7.17 16.08
CA ILE A 104 6.40 7.34 17.14
C ILE A 104 5.28 6.31 17.01
N SER A 105 5.08 5.77 15.80
CA SER A 105 4.14 4.69 15.54
C SER A 105 4.50 3.93 14.26
N CYS A 106 4.19 2.63 14.20
CA CYS A 106 4.18 1.85 12.96
C CYS A 106 2.88 1.05 12.81
N SER A 107 2.61 0.57 11.61
CA SER A 107 1.45 -0.26 11.31
C SER A 107 1.48 -1.54 12.12
N GLN A 108 0.33 -1.97 12.63
CA GLN A 108 0.23 -3.18 13.45
C GLN A 108 0.53 -4.44 12.65
N ASN A 109 0.14 -4.43 11.38
CA ASN A 109 0.34 -5.52 10.43
C ASN A 109 1.29 -5.09 9.32
N PRO A 110 2.03 -6.04 8.72
CA PRO A 110 2.73 -5.80 7.47
C PRO A 110 1.78 -5.25 6.40
N VAL A 111 2.30 -4.34 5.58
CA VAL A 111 1.60 -3.82 4.42
C VAL A 111 1.35 -4.95 3.43
N LYS A 112 0.10 -5.07 2.96
CA LYS A 112 -0.28 -5.93 1.84
C LYS A 112 -0.50 -5.06 0.62
N GLY A 113 0.31 -5.29 -0.42
CA GLY A 113 0.40 -4.44 -1.60
C GLY A 113 1.80 -3.87 -1.80
N CYS A 114 1.89 -2.83 -2.61
CA CYS A 114 3.13 -2.25 -3.11
C CYS A 114 3.49 -0.91 -2.44
N SER A 115 4.77 -0.72 -2.19
CA SER A 115 5.35 0.53 -1.69
C SER A 115 6.60 0.88 -2.49
N SER A 116 6.94 2.17 -2.57
CA SER A 116 8.13 2.60 -3.28
C SER A 116 9.21 3.16 -2.36
N ASN A 117 10.46 2.88 -2.72
CA ASN A 117 11.66 3.50 -2.16
C ASN A 117 12.34 4.49 -3.14
N LEU A 118 11.57 5.09 -4.06
CA LEU A 118 11.98 5.99 -5.15
C LEU A 118 12.44 5.34 -6.45
N SER A 119 13.08 4.16 -6.39
CA SER A 119 13.63 3.48 -7.57
C SER A 119 13.03 2.11 -7.82
N HIS A 120 12.55 1.45 -6.75
CA HIS A 120 11.95 0.14 -6.80
C HIS A 120 10.52 0.19 -6.25
N SER A 121 9.72 -0.76 -6.73
CA SER A 121 8.47 -1.19 -6.12
C SER A 121 8.73 -2.44 -5.28
N ILE A 122 8.22 -2.45 -4.06
CA ILE A 122 8.28 -3.57 -3.14
C ILE A 122 6.84 -3.97 -2.84
N CYS A 123 6.42 -5.10 -3.39
CA CYS A 123 5.05 -5.61 -3.33
C CYS A 123 4.96 -6.88 -2.48
N CYS A 124 4.25 -6.80 -1.37
CA CYS A 124 4.07 -7.92 -0.46
C CYS A 124 2.66 -8.51 -0.60
N SER A 125 2.58 -9.78 -1.01
CA SER A 125 1.33 -10.54 -1.12
C SER A 125 0.65 -10.73 0.25
N GLY A 126 1.44 -10.71 1.33
CA GLY A 126 1.01 -11.01 2.68
C GLY A 126 0.78 -12.50 2.93
N LEU A 127 1.22 -13.37 2.01
CA LEU A 127 1.25 -14.81 2.23
C LEU A 127 2.38 -15.19 3.17
N LYS A 128 2.09 -16.10 4.11
CA LYS A 128 3.07 -16.56 5.08
C LYS A 128 4.17 -17.35 4.35
N GLY A 129 5.42 -16.96 4.57
CA GLY A 129 6.58 -17.63 3.99
C GLY A 129 6.93 -17.18 2.57
N GLU A 130 6.20 -16.22 2.00
CA GLU A 130 6.58 -15.58 0.75
C GLU A 130 7.34 -14.27 1.00
N ASP A 131 8.42 -14.09 0.25
CA ASP A 131 9.08 -12.79 0.17
C ASP A 131 8.28 -11.85 -0.74
N CYS A 132 8.33 -10.56 -0.42
CA CYS A 132 7.85 -9.50 -1.25
C CYS A 132 8.61 -9.46 -2.58
N ILE A 133 7.90 -9.14 -3.64
CA ILE A 133 8.44 -8.94 -4.97
C ILE A 133 9.12 -7.56 -5.01
N VAL A 134 10.41 -7.53 -5.32
CA VAL A 134 11.19 -6.30 -5.51
C VAL A 134 11.49 -6.14 -7.00
N GLU A 135 10.96 -5.09 -7.62
CA GLU A 135 11.17 -4.78 -9.04
C GLU A 135 11.51 -3.30 -9.22
N SER A 136 12.29 -2.98 -10.25
CA SER A 136 12.49 -1.58 -10.67
C SER A 136 11.16 -0.97 -11.09
N LEU A 137 10.96 0.31 -10.78
CA LEU A 137 9.78 1.04 -11.26
C LEU A 137 9.81 1.15 -12.78
N VAL A 138 8.70 0.79 -13.42
CA VAL A 138 8.54 0.96 -14.88
C VAL A 138 8.26 2.41 -15.24
N SER A 139 8.65 2.84 -16.44
CA SER A 139 8.41 4.20 -16.94
C SER A 139 7.04 4.37 -17.62
N GLY A 140 6.38 3.27 -17.98
CA GLY A 140 5.03 3.26 -18.54
C GLY A 140 4.41 1.88 -18.49
N CYS A 141 3.12 1.81 -18.78
CA CYS A 141 2.38 0.57 -18.94
C CYS A 141 2.39 0.20 -20.43
N SER A 142 2.83 -1.01 -20.75
CA SER A 142 3.20 -1.43 -22.11
C SER A 142 2.64 -2.79 -22.48
N THR A 143 2.41 -3.68 -21.50
CA THR A 143 1.97 -5.05 -21.77
C THR A 143 0.93 -5.55 -20.77
N THR A 144 0.20 -6.58 -21.17
CA THR A 144 -0.81 -7.24 -20.33
C THR A 144 -0.22 -7.98 -19.11
N THR A 145 1.11 -8.07 -18.98
CA THR A 145 1.80 -8.70 -17.85
C THR A 145 2.19 -7.71 -16.75
N GLU A 146 1.96 -6.42 -16.97
CA GLU A 146 2.28 -5.36 -16.01
C GLU A 146 1.11 -5.05 -15.07
N GLU A 147 0.03 -5.85 -15.11
CA GLU A 147 -1.11 -5.70 -14.19
C GLU A 147 -0.66 -5.77 -12.71
N GLY A 148 -0.88 -4.68 -11.98
CA GLY A 148 -0.47 -4.51 -10.58
C GLY A 148 0.96 -3.99 -10.38
N LYS A 149 1.74 -3.80 -11.45
CA LYS A 149 3.09 -3.21 -11.33
C LYS A 149 3.00 -1.72 -11.06
N MET A 150 3.84 -1.24 -10.13
CA MET A 150 4.04 0.19 -9.94
C MET A 150 5.11 0.73 -10.88
N GLY A 151 4.90 1.96 -11.32
CA GLY A 151 5.86 2.72 -12.09
C GLY A 151 5.97 4.16 -11.61
N LYS A 152 6.85 4.90 -12.28
CA LYS A 152 7.10 6.32 -12.00
C LYS A 152 7.44 7.05 -13.29
N THR A 153 6.78 8.17 -13.54
CA THR A 153 7.07 9.02 -14.69
C THR A 153 8.37 9.80 -14.49
N SER A 154 8.92 10.37 -15.56
CA SER A 154 10.07 11.29 -15.48
C SER A 154 9.82 12.46 -14.52
N ASP A 155 8.57 12.89 -14.42
CA ASP A 155 8.14 14.04 -13.62
C ASP A 155 7.88 13.67 -12.15
N GLY A 156 8.16 12.42 -11.79
CA GLY A 156 8.11 11.93 -10.41
C GLY A 156 6.73 11.47 -9.93
N VAL A 157 5.74 11.39 -10.83
CA VAL A 157 4.40 10.89 -10.51
C VAL A 157 4.42 9.36 -10.52
N TYR A 158 4.00 8.74 -9.40
CA TYR A 158 3.84 7.30 -9.32
C TYR A 158 2.54 6.87 -9.99
N PHE A 159 2.51 5.65 -10.51
CA PHE A 159 1.32 5.06 -11.11
C PHE A 159 1.29 3.55 -10.89
N ILE A 160 0.14 2.94 -11.13
CA ILE A 160 -0.05 1.50 -11.20
C ILE A 160 -0.59 1.10 -12.58
N CYS A 161 -0.12 -0.04 -13.09
CA CYS A 161 -0.51 -0.55 -14.41
C CYS A 161 -1.63 -1.58 -14.34
N PHE A 162 -2.53 -1.52 -15.32
CA PHE A 162 -3.55 -2.52 -15.61
C PHE A 162 -3.45 -2.86 -17.09
N GLY A 163 -2.55 -3.79 -17.40
CA GLY A 163 -2.13 -4.03 -18.78
C GLY A 163 -1.43 -2.80 -19.37
N SER A 164 -1.93 -2.28 -20.49
CA SER A 164 -1.47 -1.02 -21.11
C SER A 164 -2.07 0.23 -20.48
N THR A 165 -3.08 0.10 -19.62
CA THR A 165 -3.73 1.22 -18.94
C THR A 165 -2.92 1.66 -17.73
N ARG A 166 -2.73 2.96 -17.58
CA ARG A 166 -2.06 3.59 -16.43
C ARG A 166 -3.08 4.27 -15.54
N VAL A 167 -2.96 4.08 -14.23
CA VAL A 167 -3.68 4.86 -13.21
C VAL A 167 -2.68 5.58 -12.33
N ASP A 168 -2.72 6.90 -12.34
CA ASP A 168 -1.80 7.73 -11.55
C ASP A 168 -2.15 7.67 -10.07
N LEU A 169 -1.14 7.66 -9.21
CA LEU A 169 -1.31 7.75 -7.75
C LEU A 169 -1.50 9.23 -7.34
N PRO A 170 -2.24 9.49 -6.25
CA PRO A 170 -2.46 10.86 -5.77
C PRO A 170 -1.16 11.58 -5.45
N THR A 171 -0.96 12.84 -5.84
CA THR A 171 0.32 13.55 -5.59
C THR A 171 0.46 14.10 -4.15
N GLY A 172 -0.65 14.16 -3.40
CA GLY A 172 -0.73 14.69 -2.03
C GLY A 172 -0.87 13.62 -0.95
N THR A 173 -1.47 14.00 0.18
CA THR A 173 -1.80 13.10 1.30
C THR A 173 -3.15 12.40 1.13
N ALA A 174 -3.89 12.77 0.09
CA ALA A 174 -5.17 12.16 -0.25
C ALA A 174 -5.01 10.66 -0.50
N LYS A 175 -6.02 9.92 -0.05
CA LYS A 175 -6.21 8.52 -0.36
C LYS A 175 -7.29 8.45 -1.42
N GLU A 176 -7.06 7.66 -2.46
CA GLU A 176 -8.06 7.34 -3.48
C GLU A 176 -8.32 5.84 -3.48
N THR A 177 -9.55 5.44 -3.77
CA THR A 177 -9.93 4.03 -3.89
C THR A 177 -10.25 3.74 -5.35
N ILE A 178 -9.64 2.68 -5.90
CA ILE A 178 -9.96 2.18 -7.23
C ILE A 178 -10.41 0.72 -7.14
N ALA A 179 -11.22 0.30 -8.11
CA ALA A 179 -11.63 -1.09 -8.27
C ALA A 179 -11.18 -1.60 -9.63
N TYR A 180 -10.77 -2.86 -9.70
CA TYR A 180 -10.49 -3.51 -10.97
C TYR A 180 -10.88 -4.99 -10.91
N TYR A 181 -11.02 -5.59 -12.09
CA TYR A 181 -11.34 -7.00 -12.23
C TYR A 181 -10.26 -7.73 -13.02
N THR A 182 -9.89 -8.91 -12.54
CA THR A 182 -8.97 -9.80 -13.26
C THR A 182 -9.41 -11.25 -13.13
N THR A 183 -9.34 -11.98 -14.25
CA THR A 183 -9.50 -13.44 -14.27
C THR A 183 -8.20 -14.18 -14.00
N LYS A 184 -7.07 -13.46 -14.06
CA LYS A 184 -5.74 -14.01 -13.79
C LYS A 184 -5.39 -13.78 -12.32
N TYR A 185 -4.51 -14.63 -11.81
CA TYR A 185 -3.99 -14.43 -10.47
C TYR A 185 -3.14 -13.17 -10.44
N ASN A 186 -3.51 -12.20 -9.60
CA ASN A 186 -2.65 -11.06 -9.36
C ASN A 186 -1.67 -11.37 -8.23
N ARG A 187 -0.41 -11.64 -8.58
CA ARG A 187 0.64 -12.00 -7.60
C ARG A 187 1.02 -10.88 -6.65
N PHE A 188 0.81 -9.61 -7.03
CA PHE A 188 1.14 -8.47 -6.18
C PHE A 188 0.14 -8.28 -5.04
N HIS A 189 -1.12 -8.67 -5.28
CA HIS A 189 -2.22 -8.53 -4.33
C HIS A 189 -2.73 -9.86 -3.77
N ASN A 190 -2.26 -10.99 -4.31
CA ASN A 190 -2.69 -12.34 -3.97
C ASN A 190 -4.23 -12.52 -4.00
N ARG A 191 -4.82 -12.16 -5.15
CA ARG A 191 -6.26 -12.19 -5.36
C ARG A 191 -6.61 -12.50 -6.82
N TYR A 192 -7.82 -13.00 -7.01
CA TYR A 192 -8.54 -13.09 -8.29
C TYR A 192 -9.83 -12.29 -8.16
N GLY A 193 -10.48 -11.99 -9.28
CA GLY A 193 -11.81 -11.39 -9.29
C GLY A 193 -11.78 -9.88 -9.10
N ILE A 194 -12.77 -9.35 -8.38
CA ILE A 194 -12.88 -7.92 -8.05
C ILE A 194 -11.89 -7.61 -6.93
N ILE A 195 -11.06 -6.59 -7.15
CA ILE A 195 -10.04 -6.16 -6.20
C ILE A 195 -10.15 -4.65 -6.04
N PHE A 196 -10.26 -4.21 -4.79
CA PHE A 196 -10.20 -2.80 -4.42
C PHE A 196 -8.81 -2.44 -3.90
N LEU A 197 -8.28 -1.34 -4.40
CA LEU A 197 -6.97 -0.82 -4.02
C LEU A 197 -7.10 0.59 -3.44
N SER A 198 -6.46 0.80 -2.31
CA SER A 198 -6.20 2.12 -1.72
C SER A 198 -4.90 2.66 -2.29
N LEU A 199 -5.00 3.73 -3.07
CA LEU A 199 -3.89 4.48 -3.65
C LEU A 199 -3.49 5.62 -2.74
N LYS A 200 -2.18 5.78 -2.55
CA LYS A 200 -1.54 6.93 -1.92
C LYS A 200 -0.32 7.32 -2.76
N LYS A 201 0.24 8.50 -2.52
CA LYS A 201 1.38 9.06 -3.27
C LYS A 201 2.47 8.10 -3.72
N ASN A 202 2.90 7.17 -2.87
CA ASN A 202 4.00 6.26 -3.14
C ASN A 202 3.67 4.81 -2.76
N SER A 203 2.39 4.47 -2.61
CA SER A 203 1.98 3.12 -2.24
C SER A 203 0.59 2.76 -2.73
N VAL A 204 0.40 1.47 -2.94
CA VAL A 204 -0.85 0.83 -3.32
C VAL A 204 -1.07 -0.32 -2.34
N SER A 205 -2.23 -0.37 -1.71
CA SER A 205 -2.55 -1.46 -0.78
C SER A 205 -3.96 -1.98 -1.03
N LEU A 206 -4.25 -3.19 -0.58
CA LEU A 206 -5.63 -3.68 -0.57
C LEU A 206 -6.50 -2.72 0.27
N ALA A 207 -7.58 -2.24 -0.32
CA ALA A 207 -8.55 -1.44 0.42
C ALA A 207 -9.34 -2.38 1.35
N PRO A 208 -9.59 -2.00 2.62
CA PRO A 208 -10.62 -2.65 3.42
C PRO A 208 -11.99 -2.46 2.78
N ASP A 209 -12.91 -3.39 3.06
CA ASP A 209 -14.28 -3.30 2.59
C ASP A 209 -14.92 -1.96 2.96
N SER A 210 -14.58 -1.37 4.11
CA SER A 210 -15.06 -0.05 4.55
C SER A 210 -14.79 1.12 3.59
N ASP A 211 -13.94 0.92 2.59
CA ASP A 211 -13.67 1.91 1.54
C ASP A 211 -14.56 1.72 0.29
N ILE A 212 -15.38 0.68 0.26
CA ILE A 212 -16.29 0.38 -0.84
C ILE A 212 -17.56 1.22 -0.66
N GLU A 213 -17.78 2.15 -1.57
CA GLU A 213 -19.01 2.92 -1.68
C GLU A 213 -19.99 2.28 -2.67
N VAL A 214 -21.28 2.60 -2.53
CA VAL A 214 -22.32 2.24 -3.50
C VAL A 214 -22.04 2.96 -4.82
N GLY A 215 -22.23 2.28 -5.95
CA GLY A 215 -22.18 2.91 -7.28
C GLY A 215 -21.27 2.19 -8.27
N TYR A 216 -21.02 2.87 -9.39
CA TYR A 216 -20.19 2.38 -10.47
C TYR A 216 -18.73 2.82 -10.33
N TYR A 217 -17.83 1.86 -10.51
CA TYR A 217 -16.40 2.06 -10.66
C TYR A 217 -15.99 1.69 -12.09
N VAL A 218 -15.06 2.45 -12.66
CA VAL A 218 -14.39 2.06 -13.91
C VAL A 218 -13.42 0.92 -13.62
N ASN A 219 -13.48 -0.17 -14.40
CA ASN A 219 -12.46 -1.21 -14.40
C ASN A 219 -11.32 -0.83 -15.35
N PRO A 220 -10.16 -0.35 -14.85
CA PRO A 220 -9.05 0.06 -15.71
C PRO A 220 -8.40 -1.10 -16.49
N ASN A 221 -8.69 -2.35 -16.10
CA ASN A 221 -8.19 -3.55 -16.77
C ASN A 221 -9.02 -3.94 -18.01
N ALA A 222 -10.13 -3.23 -18.28
CA ALA A 222 -10.93 -3.46 -19.48
C ALA A 222 -10.39 -2.64 -20.67
N ASP A 223 -10.28 -3.28 -21.84
CA ASP A 223 -9.85 -2.63 -23.09
C ASP A 223 -10.99 -1.86 -23.77
N LYS A 224 -12.24 -2.30 -23.58
CA LYS A 224 -13.45 -1.75 -24.21
C LYS A 224 -14.64 -1.84 -23.25
N LEU A 225 -15.84 -1.96 -23.80
CA LEU A 225 -17.08 -2.06 -23.04
C LEU A 225 -17.27 -3.38 -22.27
N LYS A 226 -16.63 -4.47 -22.67
CA LYS A 226 -16.78 -5.74 -21.94
C LYS A 226 -16.08 -5.70 -20.58
N ASN A 227 -16.79 -6.06 -19.51
CA ASN A 227 -16.32 -5.99 -18.12
C ASN A 227 -15.79 -4.60 -17.72
N ALA A 228 -16.28 -3.54 -18.37
CA ALA A 228 -15.74 -2.19 -18.23
C ALA A 228 -16.08 -1.51 -16.90
N LEU A 229 -17.12 -2.00 -16.22
CA LEU A 229 -17.65 -1.42 -15.01
C LEU A 229 -17.70 -2.46 -13.89
N ILE A 230 -17.57 -1.97 -12.67
CA ILE A 230 -17.84 -2.72 -11.44
C ILE A 230 -18.93 -1.95 -10.71
N TYR A 231 -20.06 -2.58 -10.45
CA TYR A 231 -21.16 -1.99 -9.71
C TYR A 231 -21.26 -2.60 -8.33
N CYS A 232 -21.22 -1.78 -7.29
CA CYS A 232 -21.45 -2.22 -5.91
C CYS A 232 -22.81 -1.72 -5.44
N LYS A 233 -23.67 -2.67 -5.06
CA LYS A 233 -25.04 -2.37 -4.62
C LYS A 233 -25.07 -1.80 -3.20
N THR A 234 -24.19 -2.28 -2.34
CA THR A 234 -24.14 -1.93 -0.91
C THR A 234 -22.73 -1.50 -0.54
N ALA A 235 -22.62 -0.41 0.23
CA ALA A 235 -21.35 0.05 0.75
C ALA A 235 -20.78 -0.97 1.75
N ASN A 236 -19.47 -0.98 1.90
CA ASN A 236 -18.77 -1.82 2.86
C ASN A 236 -18.88 -3.32 2.61
N THR A 237 -19.23 -3.78 1.41
CA THR A 237 -19.46 -5.21 1.12
C THR A 237 -19.00 -5.58 -0.29
N LEU A 238 -17.86 -6.28 -0.38
CA LEU A 238 -17.30 -6.72 -1.66
C LEU A 238 -18.20 -7.74 -2.39
N ASP A 239 -18.86 -8.64 -1.64
CA ASP A 239 -19.69 -9.71 -2.21
C ASP A 239 -20.94 -9.20 -2.94
N GLU A 240 -21.32 -7.94 -2.71
CA GLU A 240 -22.40 -7.26 -3.41
C GLU A 240 -21.94 -6.42 -4.61
N CYS A 241 -20.67 -6.56 -4.99
CA CYS A 241 -20.11 -5.97 -6.19
C CYS A 241 -20.16 -6.95 -7.38
N GLN A 242 -20.48 -6.43 -8.56
CA GLN A 242 -20.67 -7.23 -9.77
C GLN A 242 -19.94 -6.60 -10.96
N ILE A 243 -19.37 -7.45 -11.80
CA ILE A 243 -18.79 -7.03 -13.07
C ILE A 243 -19.90 -6.79 -14.08
N MET A 244 -19.82 -5.66 -14.77
CA MET A 244 -20.79 -5.27 -15.77
C MET A 244 -20.10 -4.86 -17.07
N ASP A 245 -20.76 -5.16 -18.18
CA ASP A 245 -20.43 -4.55 -19.46
C ASP A 245 -20.90 -3.09 -19.45
N GLY A 246 -20.06 -2.19 -19.98
CA GLY A 246 -20.45 -0.83 -20.29
C GLY A 246 -21.40 -0.80 -21.49
N ILE A 247 -22.45 -0.03 -21.37
CA ILE A 247 -23.28 0.42 -22.49
C ILE A 247 -22.85 1.84 -22.85
N ASP A 248 -22.79 2.13 -24.14
CA ASP A 248 -22.50 3.45 -24.69
C ASP A 248 -23.43 4.52 -24.07
N GLY A 249 -22.85 5.51 -23.38
CA GLY A 249 -23.61 6.46 -22.57
C GLY A 249 -22.86 6.99 -21.35
N ALA A 250 -23.61 7.52 -20.39
CA ALA A 250 -23.09 8.10 -19.15
C ALA A 250 -23.72 7.42 -17.92
N TYR A 251 -22.91 7.18 -16.89
CA TYR A 251 -23.30 6.61 -15.62
C TYR A 251 -23.00 7.60 -14.51
N PHE A 252 -23.93 7.76 -13.57
CA PHE A 252 -23.65 8.47 -12.35
C PHE A 252 -22.70 7.64 -11.48
N THR A 253 -21.71 8.31 -10.91
CA THR A 253 -20.84 7.71 -9.93
C THR A 253 -20.74 8.64 -8.73
N THR A 254 -20.77 8.06 -7.53
CA THR A 254 -20.58 8.80 -6.28
C THR A 254 -19.15 8.65 -5.76
N VAL A 255 -18.35 7.76 -6.37
CA VAL A 255 -17.07 7.28 -5.85
C VAL A 255 -15.94 8.30 -5.96
N THR A 256 -16.11 9.35 -6.75
CA THR A 256 -15.10 10.42 -6.90
C THR A 256 -15.28 11.55 -5.88
N GLY A 257 -16.30 11.46 -5.02
CA GLY A 257 -16.64 12.50 -4.04
C GLY A 257 -17.26 13.77 -4.63
N SER A 258 -17.41 13.85 -5.96
CA SER A 258 -18.08 14.93 -6.67
C SER A 258 -19.44 14.45 -7.18
N PRO A 259 -20.55 15.15 -6.87
CA PRO A 259 -21.87 14.77 -7.37
C PRO A 259 -22.05 15.02 -8.88
N TYR A 260 -21.07 15.69 -9.52
CA TYR A 260 -21.11 16.05 -10.94
C TYR A 260 -20.25 15.13 -11.81
N ASP A 261 -19.45 14.24 -11.21
CA ASP A 261 -18.62 13.35 -11.98
C ASP A 261 -19.45 12.20 -12.53
N ILE A 262 -19.17 11.87 -13.78
CA ILE A 262 -19.83 10.76 -14.47
C ILE A 262 -18.78 9.78 -14.98
N ILE A 263 -19.20 8.56 -15.26
CA ILE A 263 -18.44 7.64 -16.09
C ILE A 263 -19.03 7.71 -17.48
N LYS A 264 -18.23 8.07 -18.48
CA LYS A 264 -18.65 8.00 -19.88
C LYS A 264 -18.09 6.73 -20.49
N CYS A 265 -18.95 5.96 -21.14
CA CYS A 265 -18.60 4.77 -21.89
C CYS A 265 -18.84 5.00 -23.37
N ASP A 266 -17.86 4.65 -24.19
CA ASP A 266 -17.93 4.70 -25.66
C ASP A 266 -17.38 3.40 -26.25
N LYS A 267 -17.93 2.97 -27.38
CA LYS A 267 -17.57 1.69 -28.03
C LYS A 267 -16.09 1.60 -28.42
N ASN A 268 -15.46 2.74 -28.73
CA ASN A 268 -14.08 2.79 -29.19
C ASN A 268 -13.10 3.00 -28.03
N ASN A 269 -13.53 3.69 -26.96
CA ASN A 269 -12.65 4.16 -25.89
C ASN A 269 -12.87 3.47 -24.53
N GLY A 270 -13.86 2.58 -24.42
CA GLY A 270 -14.24 1.97 -23.15
C GLY A 270 -14.90 2.97 -22.21
N CYS A 271 -14.85 2.68 -20.91
CA CYS A 271 -15.42 3.52 -19.86
C CYS A 271 -14.32 4.33 -19.16
N LYS A 272 -14.54 5.63 -18.95
CA LYS A 272 -13.60 6.53 -18.28
C LYS A 272 -14.34 7.50 -17.36
N TYR A 273 -13.70 7.89 -16.25
CA TYR A 273 -14.19 8.99 -15.44
C TYR A 273 -14.10 10.30 -16.21
N HIS A 274 -15.16 11.09 -16.14
CA HIS A 274 -15.26 12.41 -16.72
C HIS A 274 -15.78 13.37 -15.66
N LYS A 275 -14.97 14.40 -15.37
CA LYS A 275 -15.42 15.54 -14.59
C LYS A 275 -16.29 16.42 -15.47
N LEU A 276 -17.49 16.73 -15.01
CA LEU A 276 -18.29 17.79 -15.61
C LEU A 276 -17.90 19.10 -14.95
N ASP A 277 -17.45 20.06 -15.76
CA ASP A 277 -17.32 21.43 -15.28
C ASP A 277 -18.71 21.94 -14.89
N GLN A 278 -18.81 22.78 -13.84
CA GLN A 278 -20.08 23.38 -13.44
C GLN A 278 -20.68 24.13 -14.63
N VAL A 279 -21.71 23.55 -15.23
CA VAL A 279 -22.49 24.22 -16.26
C VAL A 279 -23.55 25.04 -15.52
N THR A 280 -23.37 26.36 -15.44
CA THR A 280 -24.47 27.25 -15.09
C THR A 280 -25.48 27.20 -16.23
N CYS A 281 -26.63 26.58 -16.00
CA CYS A 281 -27.79 26.78 -16.86
C CYS A 281 -28.23 28.23 -16.70
N GLY A 282 -28.07 29.03 -17.76
CA GLY A 282 -28.55 30.42 -17.83
C GLY A 282 -30.07 30.51 -17.86
#